data_AF-A0A940AQC9-F1
#
_entry.id   AF-A0A940AQC9-F1
#
_cell.length_a   1.000
_cell.length_b   1.000
_cell.length_c   1.000
_cell.angle_alpha   90.00
_cell.angle_beta   90.00
_cell.angle_gamma   90.00
#
_symmetry.space_group_name_H-M   'P 1'
#
loop_
_entity.id
_entity.type
_entity.pdbx_description
1 polymer ?
#
loop_
_entity_poly.entity_id
_entity_poly.type
_entity_poly.pdbx_seq_one_letter_code
_entity_poly.pdbx_strand_id
1 'polypeptide(L)'
;MADTKTSTWKAFWHLFKGFWRSAHRWPALGMLAFTLACCSVKAYVFGELITWAKKISRLVSSTEAADLVQLPAYIQEGLGLVALTVLLASAVLFVQQSLRLRWRVWMTERFLTRWMSDKAYYRLQAAGLDADNPDQRISEDAGFFAEKVLDLVVGFWDKMSVAVVALLAIMAGSSGDPVKIGPF
;
A
#
# COMPACT_ATOMS: atom_id res chain seq x y z
N MET A 1 -1.36 -19.37 31.01
CA MET A 1 -1.88 -18.40 30.01
C MET A 1 -0.80 -17.75 29.14
N ALA A 2 0.50 -18.10 29.28
CA ALA A 2 1.60 -17.48 28.51
C ALA A 2 2.04 -18.22 27.22
N ASP A 3 1.59 -19.46 27.00
CA ASP A 3 2.06 -20.32 25.90
C ASP A 3 1.32 -20.16 24.56
N THR A 4 0.22 -19.38 24.52
CA THR A 4 -0.57 -19.21 23.30
C THR A 4 0.06 -18.20 22.32
N LYS A 5 0.82 -17.20 22.80
CA LYS A 5 1.40 -16.14 21.96
C LYS A 5 2.54 -16.62 21.05
N THR A 6 3.35 -17.57 21.49
CA THR A 6 4.46 -18.13 20.69
C THR A 6 3.96 -19.07 19.59
N SER A 7 2.81 -19.72 19.82
CA SER A 7 2.12 -20.56 18.82
C SER A 7 1.49 -19.72 17.69
N THR A 8 0.81 -18.62 18.02
CA THR A 8 0.13 -17.77 17.03
C THR A 8 1.10 -17.07 16.07
N TRP A 9 2.25 -16.59 16.56
CA TRP A 9 3.27 -15.98 15.70
C TRP A 9 3.90 -16.98 14.72
N LYS A 10 4.18 -18.21 15.17
CA LYS A 10 4.68 -19.26 14.29
C LYS A 10 3.64 -19.65 13.23
N ALA A 11 2.36 -19.74 13.61
CA ALA A 11 1.27 -20.00 12.68
C ALA A 11 1.13 -18.89 11.62
N PHE A 12 1.18 -17.62 12.04
CA PHE A 12 1.21 -16.46 11.14
C PHE A 12 2.33 -16.57 10.11
N TRP A 13 3.56 -16.82 10.56
CA TRP A 13 4.71 -16.95 9.66
C TRP A 13 4.62 -18.15 8.73
N HIS A 14 4.01 -19.24 9.17
CA HIS A 14 3.78 -20.41 8.34
C HIS A 14 2.80 -20.12 7.20
N LEU A 15 1.72 -19.39 7.49
CA LEU A 15 0.73 -18.96 6.51
C LEU A 15 1.31 -17.93 5.54
N PHE A 16 2.01 -16.92 6.08
CA PHE A 16 2.67 -15.88 5.30
C PHE A 16 3.72 -16.47 4.35
N LYS A 17 4.70 -17.23 4.86
CA LYS A 17 5.76 -17.83 4.02
C LYS A 17 5.23 -18.87 3.05
N GLY A 18 4.09 -19.50 3.35
CA GLY A 18 3.47 -20.51 2.49
C GLY A 18 3.13 -19.96 1.09
N PHE A 19 2.56 -18.76 1.03
CA PHE A 19 2.18 -18.12 -0.24
C PHE A 19 3.40 -17.79 -1.09
N TRP A 20 4.42 -17.17 -0.48
CA TRP A 20 5.67 -16.76 -1.13
C TRP A 20 6.56 -17.92 -1.58
N ARG A 21 6.35 -19.13 -1.05
CA ARG A 21 7.08 -20.35 -1.46
C ARG A 21 6.36 -21.19 -2.53
N SER A 22 5.17 -20.81 -2.97
CA SER A 22 4.39 -21.60 -3.94
C SER A 22 4.84 -21.37 -5.39
N ALA A 23 4.35 -22.22 -6.31
CA ALA A 23 4.68 -22.22 -7.74
C ALA A 23 4.37 -20.90 -8.48
N HIS A 24 3.59 -19.99 -7.88
CA HIS A 24 3.27 -18.66 -8.43
C HIS A 24 4.03 -17.50 -7.75
N ARG A 25 5.17 -17.80 -7.12
CA ARG A 25 6.02 -16.82 -6.43
C ARG A 25 6.45 -15.62 -7.30
N TRP A 26 6.80 -15.85 -8.56
CA TRP A 26 7.36 -14.82 -9.44
C TRP A 26 6.35 -13.76 -9.88
N PRO A 27 5.14 -14.11 -10.37
CA PRO A 27 4.14 -13.10 -10.67
C PRO A 27 3.65 -12.36 -9.42
N ALA A 28 3.47 -13.04 -8.29
CA ALA A 28 3.05 -12.38 -7.04
C ALA A 28 4.11 -11.41 -6.50
N LEU A 29 5.40 -11.78 -6.56
CA LEU A 29 6.52 -10.92 -6.15
C LEU A 29 6.70 -9.76 -7.11
N GLY A 30 6.56 -9.99 -8.43
CA GLY A 30 6.58 -8.93 -9.43
C GLY A 30 5.47 -7.91 -9.22
N MET A 31 4.24 -8.36 -8.93
CA MET A 31 3.11 -7.48 -8.61
C MET A 31 3.37 -6.68 -7.32
N LEU A 32 3.89 -7.31 -6.27
CA LEU A 32 4.23 -6.60 -5.04
C LEU A 32 5.34 -5.56 -5.28
N ALA A 33 6.42 -5.94 -5.96
CA ALA A 33 7.52 -5.03 -6.27
C ALA A 33 7.05 -3.86 -7.14
N PHE A 34 6.20 -4.12 -8.13
CA PHE A 34 5.56 -3.09 -8.94
C PHE A 34 4.70 -2.15 -8.09
N THR A 35 3.87 -2.68 -7.18
CA THR A 35 3.08 -1.86 -6.26
C THR A 35 3.95 -0.97 -5.38
N LEU A 36 5.02 -1.50 -4.79
CA LEU A 36 5.95 -0.73 -3.97
C LEU A 36 6.67 0.35 -4.78
N ALA A 37 7.11 0.03 -6.01
CA ALA A 37 7.72 0.98 -6.92
C ALA A 37 6.75 2.10 -7.30
N CYS A 38 5.49 1.79 -7.65
CA CYS A 38 4.47 2.80 -7.93
C CYS A 38 4.19 3.67 -6.70
N CYS A 39 4.13 3.11 -5.50
CA CYS A 39 4.01 3.89 -4.26
C CYS A 39 5.19 4.87 -4.08
N SER A 40 6.41 4.43 -4.36
CA SER A 40 7.59 5.31 -4.32
C SER A 40 7.53 6.43 -5.37
N VAL A 41 7.09 6.12 -6.60
CA VAL A 41 6.92 7.14 -7.66
C VAL A 41 5.82 8.13 -7.27
N LYS A 42 4.68 7.68 -6.73
CA LYS A 42 3.65 8.60 -6.23
C LYS A 42 4.21 9.51 -5.13
N ALA A 43 5.01 8.98 -4.20
CA ALA A 43 5.61 9.78 -3.14
C ALA A 43 6.53 10.86 -3.72
N TYR A 44 7.33 10.53 -4.74
CA TYR A 44 8.13 11.51 -5.47
C TYR A 44 7.27 12.61 -6.11
N VAL A 45 6.22 12.23 -6.86
CA VAL A 45 5.28 13.19 -7.47
C VAL A 45 4.59 14.06 -6.41
N PHE A 46 4.30 13.51 -5.22
CA PHE A 46 3.78 14.28 -4.10
C PHE A 46 4.76 15.35 -3.62
N GLY A 47 6.07 15.04 -3.58
CA GLY A 47 7.12 16.02 -3.32
C GLY A 47 7.14 17.15 -4.36
N GLU A 48 7.05 16.80 -5.65
CA GLU A 48 6.96 17.78 -6.73
C GLU A 48 5.71 18.68 -6.58
N LEU A 49 4.56 18.10 -6.21
CA LEU A 49 3.33 18.86 -5.93
C LEU A 49 3.50 19.86 -4.77
N ILE A 50 4.24 19.50 -3.71
CA ILE A 50 4.57 20.45 -2.62
C ILE A 50 5.40 21.62 -3.16
N THR A 51 6.40 21.36 -3.98
CA THR A 51 7.24 22.43 -4.54
C THR A 51 6.45 23.30 -5.53
N TRP A 52 5.62 22.68 -6.36
CA TRP A 52 4.71 23.36 -7.28
C TRP A 52 3.73 24.27 -6.53
N ALA A 53 3.14 23.80 -5.42
CA ALA A 53 2.25 24.61 -4.60
C ALA A 53 2.96 25.85 -4.04
N LYS A 54 4.23 25.73 -3.66
CA LYS A 54 5.07 26.88 -3.26
C LYS A 54 5.30 27.86 -4.41
N LYS A 55 5.61 27.36 -5.62
CA LYS A 55 5.80 28.22 -6.81
C LYS A 55 4.54 29.05 -7.09
N ILE A 56 3.37 28.41 -7.15
CA ILE A 56 2.09 29.11 -7.38
C ILE A 56 1.81 30.13 -6.28
N SER A 57 2.01 29.76 -5.00
CA SER A 57 1.78 30.70 -3.89
C SER A 57 2.64 31.96 -4.00
N ARG A 58 3.91 31.82 -4.40
CA ARG A 58 4.83 32.96 -4.60
C ARG A 58 4.38 33.86 -5.75
N LEU A 59 3.97 33.27 -6.87
CA LEU A 59 3.49 34.00 -8.05
C LEU A 59 2.16 34.71 -7.82
N VAL A 60 1.24 34.11 -7.07
CA VAL A 60 -0.03 34.78 -6.72
C VAL A 60 0.21 35.93 -5.73
N SER A 61 1.27 35.82 -4.92
CA SER A 61 1.64 36.86 -3.95
C SER A 61 2.57 37.93 -4.53
N SER A 62 3.06 37.77 -5.76
CA SER A 62 3.90 38.78 -6.40
C SER A 62 3.06 40.00 -6.77
N THR A 63 3.59 41.19 -6.51
CA THR A 63 2.94 42.46 -6.84
C THR A 63 3.08 42.84 -8.31
N GLU A 64 3.94 42.14 -9.06
CA GLU A 64 4.20 42.41 -10.46
C GLU A 64 3.22 41.66 -11.38
N ALA A 65 2.50 42.40 -12.22
CA ALA A 65 1.55 41.82 -13.18
C ALA A 65 2.24 40.98 -14.28
N ALA A 66 3.54 41.20 -14.52
CA ALA A 66 4.33 40.47 -15.51
C ALA A 66 4.53 38.99 -15.12
N ASP A 67 4.65 38.69 -13.83
CA ASP A 67 4.83 37.32 -13.33
C ASP A 67 3.55 36.48 -13.48
N LEU A 68 2.39 37.13 -13.45
CA LEU A 68 1.08 36.47 -13.60
C LEU A 68 0.87 35.90 -15.01
N VAL A 69 1.62 36.37 -16.01
CA VAL A 69 1.59 35.81 -17.38
C VAL A 69 2.06 34.36 -17.41
N GLN A 70 2.86 33.93 -16.42
CA GLN A 70 3.34 32.55 -16.31
C GLN A 70 2.31 31.61 -15.67
N LEU A 71 1.21 32.12 -15.07
CA LEU A 71 0.22 31.31 -14.36
C LEU A 71 -0.35 30.15 -15.20
N PRO A 72 -0.76 30.33 -16.48
CA PRO A 72 -1.30 29.23 -17.26
C PRO A 72 -0.31 28.07 -17.42
N ALA A 73 0.99 28.35 -17.56
CA ALA A 73 2.02 27.32 -17.67
C ALA A 73 2.15 26.50 -16.38
N TYR A 74 2.17 27.16 -15.22
CA TYR A 74 2.19 26.46 -13.93
C TYR A 74 0.90 25.68 -13.65
N ILE A 75 -0.26 26.18 -14.09
CA ILE A 75 -1.52 25.43 -13.99
C ILE A 75 -1.45 24.14 -14.82
N GLN A 76 -0.90 24.21 -16.03
CA GLN A 76 -0.71 23.02 -16.88
C GLN A 76 0.26 22.01 -16.26
N GLU A 77 1.38 22.47 -15.68
CA GLU A 77 2.32 21.61 -14.93
C GLU A 77 1.61 20.90 -13.78
N GLY A 78 0.85 21.64 -12.96
CA GLY A 78 0.11 21.09 -11.82
C GLY A 78 -0.96 20.08 -12.25
N LEU A 79 -1.69 20.37 -13.33
CA LEU A 79 -2.67 19.46 -13.90
C LEU A 79 -2.02 18.13 -14.35
N GLY A 80 -0.84 18.21 -14.98
CA GLY A 80 -0.06 17.05 -15.38
C GLY A 80 0.37 16.19 -14.18
N LEU A 81 0.86 16.82 -13.12
CA LEU A 81 1.24 16.12 -11.88
C LEU A 81 0.03 15.43 -11.24
N VAL A 82 -1.11 16.13 -11.11
CA VAL A 82 -2.34 15.56 -10.55
C VAL A 82 -2.83 14.38 -11.40
N ALA A 83 -2.89 14.54 -12.73
CA ALA A 83 -3.28 13.46 -13.64
C ALA A 83 -2.38 12.22 -13.46
N LEU A 84 -1.07 12.42 -13.37
CA LEU A 84 -0.12 11.34 -13.11
C LEU A 84 -0.37 10.64 -11.76
N THR A 85 -0.65 11.39 -10.69
CA THR A 85 -0.98 10.77 -9.39
C THR A 85 -2.23 9.91 -9.45
N VAL A 86 -3.27 10.34 -10.17
CA VAL A 86 -4.53 9.59 -10.32
C VAL A 86 -4.30 8.31 -11.10
N LEU A 87 -3.51 8.36 -12.19
CA LEU A 87 -3.16 7.19 -12.98
C LEU A 87 -2.36 6.17 -12.15
N LEU A 88 -1.35 6.63 -11.42
CA LEU A 88 -0.55 5.76 -10.55
C LEU A 88 -1.37 5.16 -9.40
N ALA A 89 -2.25 5.96 -8.77
CA ALA A 89 -3.14 5.47 -7.71
C ALA A 89 -4.08 4.38 -8.24
N SER A 90 -4.66 4.59 -9.43
CA SER A 90 -5.53 3.60 -10.08
C SER A 90 -4.79 2.31 -10.41
N ALA A 91 -3.55 2.40 -10.92
CA ALA A 91 -2.72 1.24 -11.20
C ALA A 91 -2.37 0.45 -9.92
N VAL A 92 -2.00 1.14 -8.84
CA VAL A 92 -1.73 0.52 -7.53
C VAL A 92 -2.97 -0.22 -7.01
N LEU A 93 -4.14 0.42 -7.06
CA LEU A 93 -5.40 -0.19 -6.62
C LEU A 93 -5.70 -1.48 -7.39
N PHE A 94 -5.61 -1.43 -8.73
CA PHE A 94 -5.88 -2.58 -9.58
C PHE A 94 -4.93 -3.76 -9.30
N VAL A 95 -3.63 -3.49 -9.18
CA VAL A 95 -2.63 -4.53 -8.92
C VAL A 95 -2.79 -5.10 -7.51
N GLN A 96 -3.06 -4.26 -6.51
CA GLN A 96 -3.26 -4.70 -5.14
C GLN A 96 -4.52 -5.57 -5.00
N GLN A 97 -5.64 -5.20 -5.62
CA GLN A 97 -6.85 -6.01 -5.66
C GLN A 97 -6.61 -7.37 -6.34
N SER A 98 -5.89 -7.36 -7.47
CA SER A 98 -5.52 -8.58 -8.18
C SER A 98 -4.63 -9.50 -7.32
N LEU A 99 -3.71 -8.93 -6.55
CA LEU A 99 -2.84 -9.67 -5.63
C LEU A 99 -3.65 -10.28 -4.47
N ARG A 100 -4.60 -9.51 -3.89
CA ARG A 100 -5.52 -10.01 -2.86
C ARG A 100 -6.32 -11.21 -3.36
N LEU A 101 -6.88 -11.13 -4.57
CA LEU A 101 -7.67 -12.21 -5.16
C LEU A 101 -6.82 -13.49 -5.36
N ARG A 102 -5.63 -13.36 -5.95
CA ARG A 102 -4.73 -14.51 -6.15
C ARG A 102 -4.33 -15.16 -4.83
N TRP A 103 -4.07 -14.35 -3.80
CA TRP A 103 -3.73 -14.87 -2.48
C TRP A 103 -4.93 -15.58 -1.83
N ARG A 104 -6.13 -15.01 -1.94
CA ARG A 104 -7.36 -15.66 -1.45
C ARG A 104 -7.57 -17.02 -2.12
N VAL A 105 -7.51 -17.09 -3.45
CA VAL A 105 -7.67 -18.35 -4.20
C VAL A 105 -6.65 -19.40 -3.74
N TRP A 106 -5.37 -19.02 -3.65
CA TRP A 106 -4.32 -19.92 -3.21
C TRP A 106 -4.53 -20.46 -1.78
N MET A 107 -4.96 -19.61 -0.85
CA MET A 107 -5.23 -20.05 0.53
C MET A 107 -6.44 -20.99 0.60
N THR A 108 -7.53 -20.63 -0.07
CA THR A 108 -8.75 -21.44 -0.11
C THR A 108 -8.47 -22.82 -0.69
N GLU A 109 -7.77 -22.93 -1.82
CA GLU A 109 -7.39 -24.22 -2.42
C GLU A 109 -6.55 -25.07 -1.47
N ARG A 110 -5.57 -24.45 -0.78
CA ARG A 110 -4.69 -25.16 0.15
C ARG A 110 -5.43 -25.67 1.38
N PHE A 111 -6.32 -24.86 1.94
CA PHE A 111 -7.10 -25.24 3.12
C PHE A 111 -8.17 -26.28 2.78
N LEU A 112 -8.89 -26.12 1.67
CA LEU A 112 -9.87 -27.09 1.18
C LEU A 112 -9.22 -28.45 0.90
N THR A 113 -8.07 -28.46 0.21
CA THR A 113 -7.33 -29.70 -0.07
C THR A 113 -6.96 -30.42 1.24
N ARG A 114 -6.51 -29.66 2.25
CA ARG A 114 -6.12 -30.23 3.55
C ARG A 114 -7.32 -30.70 4.37
N TRP A 115 -8.46 -30.03 4.24
CA TRP A 115 -9.71 -30.39 4.91
C TRP A 115 -10.34 -31.66 4.30
N MET A 116 -10.28 -31.81 2.97
CA MET A 116 -10.73 -33.01 2.27
C MET A 116 -9.75 -34.18 2.40
N SER A 117 -8.47 -33.91 2.62
CA SER A 117 -7.48 -34.95 2.88
C SER A 117 -7.69 -35.62 4.24
N ASP A 118 -7.45 -36.93 4.30
CA ASP A 118 -7.32 -37.70 5.55
C ASP A 118 -8.60 -37.88 6.38
N LYS A 119 -9.77 -37.83 5.73
CA LYS A 119 -11.11 -37.95 6.37
C LYS A 119 -11.26 -36.99 7.57
N ALA A 120 -10.55 -35.86 7.55
CA ALA A 120 -10.53 -34.89 8.64
C ALA A 120 -11.95 -34.39 8.98
N TYR A 121 -12.78 -34.20 7.95
CA TYR A 121 -14.21 -33.94 8.08
C TYR A 121 -14.93 -34.96 8.99
N TYR A 122 -14.82 -36.25 8.67
CA TYR A 122 -15.45 -37.32 9.45
C TYR A 122 -14.91 -37.41 10.88
N ARG A 123 -13.61 -37.18 11.07
CA ARG A 123 -12.97 -37.23 12.39
C ARG A 123 -13.36 -36.05 13.28
N LEU A 124 -13.54 -34.87 12.71
CA LEU A 124 -14.00 -33.68 13.43
C LEU A 124 -15.47 -33.80 13.82
N GLN A 125 -16.31 -34.30 12.91
CA GLN A 125 -17.72 -34.58 13.18
C GLN A 125 -17.89 -35.68 14.24
N ALA A 126 -17.08 -36.75 14.18
CA ALA A 126 -17.03 -37.78 15.21
C ALA A 126 -16.51 -37.28 16.58
N ALA A 127 -15.73 -36.19 16.60
CA ALA A 127 -15.24 -35.55 17.82
C ALA A 127 -16.22 -34.49 18.40
N GLY A 128 -17.41 -34.32 17.81
CA GLY A 128 -18.40 -33.33 18.24
C GLY A 128 -17.99 -31.87 17.99
N LEU A 129 -16.92 -31.64 17.22
CA LEU A 129 -16.47 -30.33 16.78
C LEU A 129 -17.19 -30.00 15.46
N ASP A 130 -18.51 -29.87 15.52
CA ASP A 130 -19.30 -29.44 14.36
C ASP A 130 -19.12 -27.92 14.21
N ALA A 131 -18.31 -27.52 13.24
CA ALA A 131 -18.17 -26.13 12.86
C ALA A 131 -19.23 -25.83 11.80
N ASP A 132 -20.23 -25.04 12.16
CA ASP A 132 -21.25 -24.61 11.21
C ASP A 132 -20.58 -23.80 10.07
N ASN A 133 -20.75 -24.28 8.84
CA ASN A 133 -20.17 -23.75 7.59
C ASN A 133 -18.63 -23.53 7.58
N PRO A 134 -17.82 -24.62 7.66
CA PRO A 134 -16.37 -24.53 7.79
C PRO A 134 -15.68 -24.00 6.53
N ASP A 135 -16.28 -24.22 5.35
CA ASP A 135 -15.84 -23.69 4.07
C ASP A 135 -16.00 -22.17 4.00
N GLN A 136 -17.13 -21.63 4.46
CA GLN A 136 -17.34 -20.19 4.54
C GLN A 136 -16.30 -19.57 5.47
N ARG A 137 -16.12 -20.12 6.68
CA ARG A 137 -15.11 -19.62 7.63
C ARG A 137 -13.71 -19.63 7.04
N ILE A 138 -13.30 -20.73 6.39
CA ILE A 138 -11.99 -20.81 5.72
C ILE A 138 -11.84 -19.72 4.65
N SER A 139 -12.87 -19.52 3.82
CA SER A 139 -12.81 -18.57 2.70
C SER A 139 -12.82 -17.09 3.14
N GLU A 140 -13.52 -16.78 4.22
CA GLU A 140 -13.62 -15.45 4.82
C GLU A 140 -12.35 -15.12 5.61
N ASP A 141 -11.90 -16.03 6.48
CA ASP A 141 -10.69 -15.83 7.29
C ASP A 141 -9.44 -15.72 6.41
N ALA A 142 -9.35 -16.53 5.36
CA ALA A 142 -8.28 -16.41 4.36
C ALA A 142 -8.33 -15.06 3.63
N GLY A 143 -9.52 -14.63 3.20
CA GLY A 143 -9.69 -13.32 2.56
C GLY A 143 -9.25 -12.17 3.47
N PHE A 144 -9.74 -12.16 4.71
CA PHE A 144 -9.41 -11.16 5.72
C PHE A 144 -7.91 -11.14 6.03
N PHE A 145 -7.29 -12.32 6.15
CA PHE A 145 -5.85 -12.42 6.39
C PHE A 145 -5.03 -11.80 5.26
N ALA A 146 -5.30 -12.16 3.99
CA ALA A 146 -4.58 -11.60 2.85
C ALA A 146 -4.76 -10.09 2.75
N GLU A 147 -5.97 -9.60 2.94
CA GLU A 147 -6.29 -8.17 2.91
C GLU A 147 -5.51 -7.41 3.99
N LYS A 148 -5.60 -7.83 5.26
CA LYS A 148 -4.92 -7.14 6.36
C LYS A 148 -3.41 -7.15 6.23
N VAL A 149 -2.81 -8.26 5.78
CA VAL A 149 -1.36 -8.34 5.59
C VAL A 149 -0.91 -7.42 4.46
N LEU A 150 -1.61 -7.43 3.32
CA LEU A 150 -1.26 -6.57 2.19
C LEU A 150 -1.48 -5.09 2.50
N ASP A 151 -2.55 -4.75 3.21
CA ASP A 151 -2.83 -3.38 3.66
C ASP A 151 -1.78 -2.89 4.64
N LEU A 152 -1.34 -3.75 5.55
CA LEU A 152 -0.27 -3.40 6.46
C LEU A 152 1.03 -3.13 5.70
N VAL A 153 1.47 -4.03 4.81
CA VAL A 153 2.75 -3.89 4.11
C VAL A 153 2.72 -2.73 3.10
N VAL A 154 1.73 -2.71 2.21
CA VAL A 154 1.62 -1.68 1.16
C VAL A 154 1.25 -0.34 1.77
N GLY A 155 0.29 -0.31 2.71
CA GLY A 155 -0.13 0.92 3.38
C GLY A 155 0.99 1.51 4.22
N PHE A 156 1.72 0.70 4.99
CA PHE A 156 2.89 1.18 5.71
C PHE A 156 3.93 1.80 4.77
N TRP A 157 4.26 1.12 3.66
CA TRP A 157 5.21 1.62 2.68
C TRP A 157 4.75 2.92 2.00
N ASP A 158 3.48 2.98 1.55
CA ASP A 158 2.87 4.16 0.93
C ASP A 158 2.90 5.37 1.87
N LYS A 159 2.53 5.18 3.14
CA LYS A 159 2.56 6.28 4.12
C LYS A 159 3.98 6.69 4.50
N MET A 160 4.88 5.73 4.68
CA MET A 160 6.27 6.00 5.06
C MET A 160 7.01 6.76 3.95
N SER A 161 6.86 6.34 2.69
CA SER A 161 7.52 7.00 1.55
C SER A 161 7.03 8.43 1.37
N VAL A 162 5.71 8.66 1.44
CA VAL A 162 5.11 10.00 1.37
C VAL A 162 5.60 10.88 2.52
N ALA A 163 5.65 10.36 3.75
CA ALA A 163 6.11 11.13 4.91
C ALA A 163 7.57 11.57 4.77
N VAL A 164 8.46 10.67 4.31
CA VAL A 164 9.87 10.99 4.07
C VAL A 164 10.01 12.05 2.98
N VAL A 165 9.33 11.89 1.85
CA VAL A 165 9.41 12.86 0.74
C VAL A 165 8.83 14.21 1.16
N ALA A 166 7.70 14.24 1.87
CA ALA A 166 7.11 15.46 2.37
C ALA A 166 8.07 16.23 3.29
N LEU A 167 8.71 15.53 4.23
CA LEU A 167 9.72 16.11 5.12
C LEU A 167 10.87 16.74 4.32
N LEU A 168 11.43 16.00 3.35
CA LEU A 168 12.52 16.49 2.49
C LEU A 168 12.09 17.71 1.66
N ALA A 169 10.91 17.68 1.05
CA ALA A 169 10.39 18.78 0.25
C ALA A 169 10.09 20.05 1.08
N ILE A 170 9.64 19.89 2.33
CA ILE A 170 9.44 21.00 3.26
C ILE A 170 10.79 21.60 3.66
N MET A 171 11.73 20.77 4.12
CA MET A 171 13.08 21.17 4.52
C MET A 171 13.84 21.90 3.41
N ALA A 172 13.77 21.40 2.18
CA ALA A 172 14.40 22.06 1.04
C ALA A 172 13.88 23.49 0.83
N GLY A 173 12.58 23.71 1.09
CA GLY A 173 12.00 25.05 1.01
C GLY A 173 12.36 25.97 2.17
N SER A 174 12.62 25.44 3.37
CA SER A 174 13.01 26.28 4.51
C SER A 174 14.48 26.71 4.45
N SER A 175 15.37 25.94 3.80
CA SER A 175 16.80 26.29 3.74
C SER A 175 17.14 27.41 2.75
N GLY A 176 16.20 27.76 1.84
CA GLY A 176 16.43 28.72 0.76
C GLY A 176 16.10 30.18 1.07
N ASP A 177 15.38 30.45 2.16
CA ASP A 177 15.06 31.82 2.57
C ASP A 177 16.02 32.23 3.69
N PRO A 178 17.04 33.09 3.45
CA PRO A 178 17.78 33.67 4.55
C PRO A 178 16.76 34.38 5.44
N VAL A 179 16.67 33.96 6.71
CA VAL A 179 15.88 34.64 7.73
C VAL A 179 16.35 36.09 7.71
N LYS A 180 15.57 36.96 7.05
CA LYS A 180 15.71 38.40 7.20
C LYS A 180 15.21 38.68 8.61
N ILE A 181 16.13 38.54 9.57
CA ILE A 181 16.01 39.22 10.85
C ILE A 181 15.93 40.69 10.44
N GLY A 182 14.74 41.29 10.53
CA GLY A 182 14.56 42.71 10.28
C GLY A 182 15.58 43.49 11.11
N PRO A 183 16.05 44.65 10.65
CA PRO A 183 16.85 45.49 11.52
C PRO A 183 15.98 45.83 12.73
N PHE A 184 16.62 46.05 13.87
CA PHE A 184 16.02 46.71 15.02
C PHE A 184 15.05 47.83 14.62
#